data_AF-A0AAD4DXX8-F1
#
_entry.id   AF-A0AAD4DXX8-F1
#
_cell.length_a   1.000
_cell.length_b   1.000
_cell.length_c   1.000
_cell.angle_alpha   90.00
_cell.angle_beta   90.00
_cell.angle_gamma   90.00
#
_symmetry.space_group_name_H-M   'P 1'
#
loop_
_entity.id
_entity.type
_entity.pdbx_description
1 polymer ?
#
loop_
_entity_poly.entity_id
_entity_poly.type
_entity_poly.pdbx_seq_one_letter_code
_entity_poly.pdbx_strand_id
1 'polypeptide(L)'
;MSVAPQVSVRLAIAITVLKHKPKDQSYFNQATYDEDGWRTHALSLERELESLKQKREEDEAELVHLRQNAAKDMPDDSEVAPPPKKTKKAGKTQEPQLQDDDWPAKREGRLNATGQLSSSLTAAFTSLRSVLDSTSSQTGDEPPRNSRLLAAITRTINTVGKFLGLQNISMSSVPTELNESRIAMASPLLVYVLRVALPALFCQDISNSNSIAVSRLIGTIFVPVVCSFSLISRAYIMHHLGASLAKKTSKSRKGNEKVPKPPSQTPVPDPRADLLTLLSEAMDTLDSISPRYFEYTAGIRERIALESIRALELLYLTRTTEGTMGSNATPNEASRGPELLQASNPHKRRTVLARKDATWYLCHILNSCVSTGRAKDGLGIILNGALLEAAVRMGKMCISMDCDDVAQVGRRCIMDVVCRNMILAACEKIISALPQENLECNTS
;
A
#
# COMPACT_ATOMS: atom_id res chain seq x y z
N MET A 1 23.98 -15.62 26.48
CA MET A 1 22.80 -14.73 26.65
C MET A 1 22.29 -14.38 25.26
N SER A 2 21.14 -14.90 24.86
CA SER A 2 20.52 -14.60 23.55
C SER A 2 19.83 -13.24 23.66
N VAL A 3 20.31 -12.25 22.93
CA VAL A 3 19.68 -10.92 22.88
C VAL A 3 18.35 -11.05 22.13
N ALA A 4 17.26 -10.56 22.72
CA ALA A 4 15.94 -10.62 22.10
C ALA A 4 15.97 -10.04 20.66
N PRO A 5 15.35 -10.70 19.66
CA PRO A 5 15.44 -10.30 18.25
C PRO A 5 15.06 -8.83 18.01
N GLN A 6 14.10 -8.29 18.76
CA GLN A 6 13.73 -6.88 18.67
C GLN A 6 14.83 -5.93 19.16
N VAL A 7 15.56 -6.28 20.23
CA VAL A 7 16.70 -5.49 20.72
C VAL A 7 17.82 -5.53 19.69
N SER A 8 18.09 -6.69 19.09
CA SER A 8 19.08 -6.82 18.00
C SER A 8 18.73 -5.96 16.79
N VAL A 9 17.46 -5.88 16.39
CA VAL A 9 17.03 -5.04 15.26
C VAL A 9 17.03 -3.56 15.62
N ARG A 10 16.56 -3.15 16.80
CA ARG A 10 16.64 -1.76 17.25
C ARG A 10 18.09 -1.29 17.36
N LEU A 11 18.98 -2.15 17.88
CA LEU A 11 20.41 -1.88 17.95
C LEU A 11 21.02 -1.82 16.54
N ALA A 12 20.62 -2.71 15.62
CA ALA A 12 21.07 -2.66 14.24
C ALA A 12 20.61 -1.38 13.54
N ILE A 13 19.35 -0.96 13.71
CA ILE A 13 18.83 0.31 13.18
C ILE A 13 19.62 1.48 13.77
N ALA A 14 19.79 1.54 15.09
CA ALA A 14 20.58 2.58 15.76
C ALA A 14 22.04 2.62 15.26
N ILE A 15 22.70 1.47 15.12
CA ILE A 15 24.06 1.37 14.59
C ILE A 15 24.12 1.81 13.12
N THR A 16 23.10 1.48 12.31
CA THR A 16 23.05 1.86 10.89
C THR A 16 22.81 3.36 10.75
N VAL A 17 21.91 3.95 11.56
CA VAL A 17 21.69 5.39 11.65
C VAL A 17 22.96 6.13 12.08
N LEU A 18 23.71 5.58 13.04
CA LEU A 18 25.00 6.12 13.48
C LEU A 18 26.10 5.97 12.41
N LYS A 19 26.08 4.90 11.60
CA LYS A 19 27.03 4.67 10.50
C LYS A 19 26.78 5.53 9.27
N HIS A 20 25.55 5.98 9.04
CA HIS A 20 25.13 6.64 7.78
C HIS A 20 24.89 8.14 7.90
N LYS A 21 25.49 8.78 8.89
CA LYS A 21 25.50 10.24 9.00
C LYS A 21 26.22 10.83 7.75
N PRO A 22 25.64 11.82 7.05
CA PRO A 22 26.26 12.42 5.88
C PRO A 22 27.64 13.01 6.22
N LYS A 23 28.63 12.87 5.32
CA LYS A 23 30.01 13.35 5.53
C LYS A 23 30.09 14.86 5.82
N ASP A 24 29.08 15.61 5.38
CA ASP A 24 28.96 17.05 5.59
C ASP A 24 28.47 17.41 7.01
N GLN A 25 28.05 16.41 7.80
CA GLN A 25 27.80 16.48 9.25
C GLN A 25 28.85 15.67 10.04
N SER A 26 30.10 15.65 9.54
CA SER A 26 31.24 15.13 10.28
C SER A 26 31.53 16.03 11.49
N TYR A 27 31.13 15.59 12.69
CA TYR A 27 31.65 16.14 13.95
C TYR A 27 33.09 15.68 14.23
N PHE A 28 33.69 14.90 13.33
CA PHE A 28 35.07 14.44 13.41
C PHE A 28 35.90 15.10 12.31
N ASN A 29 35.98 16.44 12.34
CA ASN A 29 37.22 17.07 11.94
C ASN A 29 38.13 17.06 13.17
N GLN A 30 39.28 16.41 13.04
CA GLN A 30 40.39 16.36 14.00
C GLN A 30 40.98 17.76 14.25
N ALA A 31 40.17 18.71 14.69
CA ALA A 31 40.64 19.79 15.52
C ALA A 31 40.56 19.27 16.96
N THR A 32 41.61 19.53 17.74
CA THR A 32 41.66 19.35 19.18
C THR A 32 40.44 20.04 19.82
N TYR A 33 39.34 19.31 19.98
CA TYR A 33 38.14 19.81 20.61
C TYR A 33 38.20 19.46 22.09
N ASP A 34 38.17 20.52 22.88
CA ASP A 34 37.83 20.56 24.29
C ASP A 34 36.65 19.61 24.57
N GLU A 35 36.83 18.65 25.49
CA GLU A 35 35.88 17.55 25.74
C GLU A 35 34.46 18.03 26.09
N ASP A 36 34.29 19.32 26.45
CA ASP A 36 33.02 19.91 26.84
C ASP A 36 32.26 20.64 25.70
N GLY A 37 32.86 20.81 24.52
CA GLY A 37 32.24 21.52 23.41
C GLY A 37 30.98 20.82 22.86
N TRP A 38 31.04 19.49 22.69
CA TRP A 38 29.90 18.72 22.18
C TRP A 38 28.76 18.62 23.20
N ARG A 39 29.08 18.56 24.51
CA ARG A 39 28.08 18.57 25.59
C ARG A 39 27.32 19.88 25.60
N THR A 40 28.04 20.99 25.50
CA THR A 40 27.44 22.33 25.47
C THR A 40 26.50 22.49 24.27
N HIS A 41 26.90 21.98 23.10
CA HIS A 41 26.07 21.99 21.91
C HIS A 41 24.85 21.07 22.02
N ALA A 42 24.99 19.86 22.58
CA ALA A 42 23.88 18.94 22.81
C ALA A 42 22.83 19.55 23.77
N LEU A 43 23.28 20.12 24.89
CA LEU A 43 22.41 20.84 25.84
C LEU A 43 21.74 22.07 25.21
N SER A 44 22.40 22.72 24.24
CA SER A 44 21.80 23.81 23.48
C SER A 44 20.66 23.33 22.58
N LEU A 45 20.86 22.21 21.87
CA LEU A 45 19.83 21.60 21.03
C LEU A 45 18.64 21.08 21.85
N GLU A 46 18.89 20.52 23.04
CA GLU A 46 17.83 20.13 23.96
C GLU A 46 16.99 21.34 24.42
N ARG A 47 17.65 22.45 24.75
CA ARG A 47 16.95 23.72 25.08
C ARG A 47 16.14 24.27 23.91
N GLU A 48 16.68 24.19 22.69
CA GLU A 48 15.98 24.62 21.48
C GLU A 48 14.76 23.74 21.17
N LEU A 49 14.89 22.42 21.34
CA LEU A 49 13.79 21.48 21.21
C LEU A 49 12.67 21.76 22.21
N GLU A 50 13.02 22.05 23.47
CA GLU A 50 12.04 22.36 24.50
C GLU A 50 11.33 23.69 24.22
N SER A 51 12.07 24.71 23.74
CA SER A 51 11.49 25.97 23.28
C SER A 51 10.50 25.78 22.12
N LEU A 52 10.82 24.91 21.15
CA LEU A 52 9.93 24.61 20.04
C LEU A 52 8.67 23.84 20.47
N LYS A 53 8.79 22.93 21.45
CA LYS A 53 7.62 22.25 22.02
C LYS A 53 6.71 23.24 22.74
N GLN A 54 7.27 24.10 23.58
CA GLN A 54 6.51 25.12 24.30
C GLN A 54 5.77 26.04 23.31
N LYS A 55 6.44 26.48 22.25
CA LYS A 55 5.80 27.28 21.20
C LYS A 55 4.63 26.57 20.52
N ARG A 56 4.76 25.26 20.25
CA ARG A 56 3.65 24.47 19.68
C ARG A 56 2.47 24.38 20.66
N GLU A 57 2.73 24.20 21.95
CA GLU A 57 1.67 24.16 22.97
C GLU A 57 0.96 25.52 23.10
N GLU A 58 1.71 26.63 23.02
CA GLU A 58 1.16 27.99 22.97
C GLU A 58 0.27 28.21 21.73
N ASP A 59 0.75 27.83 20.54
CA ASP A 59 -0.04 27.91 19.28
C ASP A 59 -1.32 27.05 19.36
N GLU A 60 -1.26 25.88 19.99
CA GLU A 60 -2.40 25.00 20.19
C GLU A 60 -3.41 25.58 21.19
N ALA A 61 -2.93 26.17 22.29
CA ALA A 61 -3.77 26.89 23.25
C ALA A 61 -4.46 28.10 22.61
N GLU A 62 -3.75 28.86 21.76
CA GLU A 62 -4.33 29.99 21.02
C GLU A 62 -5.42 29.51 20.05
N LEU A 63 -5.21 28.40 19.33
CA LEU A 63 -6.21 27.80 18.46
C LEU A 63 -7.46 27.35 19.22
N VAL A 64 -7.32 26.79 20.42
CA VAL A 64 -8.45 26.43 21.28
C VAL A 64 -9.21 27.67 21.74
N HIS A 65 -8.50 28.73 22.14
CA HIS A 65 -9.11 30.00 22.54
C HIS A 65 -9.88 30.66 21.38
N LEU A 66 -9.31 30.67 20.16
CA LEU A 66 -10.00 31.16 18.96
C LEU A 66 -11.28 30.38 18.64
N ARG A 67 -11.27 29.05 18.82
CA ARG A 67 -12.46 28.21 18.62
C ARG A 67 -13.54 28.50 19.66
N GLN A 68 -13.17 28.73 20.92
CA GLN A 68 -14.11 29.07 21.98
C GLN A 68 -14.75 30.45 21.74
N ASN A 69 -13.98 31.43 21.29
CA ASN A 69 -14.51 32.76 20.96
C ASN A 69 -15.41 32.72 19.72
N ALA A 70 -15.02 31.98 18.68
CA ALA A 70 -15.86 31.80 17.49
C ALA A 70 -17.20 31.11 17.81
N ALA A 71 -17.22 30.19 18.79
CA ALA A 71 -18.45 29.57 19.25
C ALA A 71 -19.34 30.52 20.08
N LYS A 72 -18.76 31.56 20.69
CA LYS A 72 -19.47 32.55 21.52
C LYS A 72 -20.06 33.70 20.70
N ASP A 73 -19.44 34.01 19.55
CA ASP A 73 -19.89 35.04 18.60
C ASP A 73 -20.86 34.52 17.55
N MET A 74 -21.24 33.23 17.59
CA MET A 74 -22.42 32.76 16.87
C MET A 74 -23.65 33.30 17.60
N PRO A 75 -24.43 34.23 17.01
CA PRO A 75 -25.66 34.70 17.60
C PRO A 75 -26.57 33.48 17.84
N ASP A 76 -27.05 33.39 19.07
CA ASP A 76 -28.08 32.46 19.48
C ASP A 76 -29.35 32.83 18.70
N ASP A 77 -29.51 32.24 17.51
CA ASP A 77 -30.74 32.28 16.70
C ASP A 77 -31.81 31.43 17.41
N SER A 78 -32.16 31.88 18.62
CA SER A 78 -33.37 31.51 19.32
C SER A 78 -34.43 32.55 18.99
N GLU A 79 -35.55 32.03 18.49
CA GLU A 79 -36.89 32.64 18.54
C GLU A 79 -37.37 33.44 17.30
N VAL A 80 -37.48 32.73 16.15
CA VAL A 80 -38.59 33.01 15.21
C VAL A 80 -39.50 31.79 15.14
N ALA A 81 -40.67 31.94 15.76
CA ALA A 81 -41.72 30.93 15.81
C ALA A 81 -42.23 30.53 14.41
N PRO A 82 -42.39 29.23 14.10
CA PRO A 82 -43.02 28.79 12.86
C PRO A 82 -44.56 28.86 12.97
N PRO A 83 -45.27 29.18 11.86
CA PRO A 83 -46.72 29.31 11.86
C PRO A 83 -47.43 27.95 12.05
N PRO A 84 -48.64 27.94 12.65
CA PRO A 84 -49.32 26.71 13.05
C PRO A 84 -49.90 25.96 11.84
N LYS A 85 -49.42 24.73 11.59
CA LYS A 85 -50.05 23.77 10.67
C LYS A 85 -50.42 22.47 11.37
N LYS A 86 -51.74 22.35 11.58
CA LYS A 86 -52.60 21.16 11.68
C LYS A 86 -51.92 19.80 11.95
N THR A 87 -52.15 19.33 13.17
CA THR A 87 -52.28 17.94 13.63
C THR A 87 -52.36 16.85 12.56
N LYS A 88 -51.36 15.95 12.55
CA LYS A 88 -51.58 14.54 12.15
C LYS A 88 -50.61 13.58 12.87
N LYS A 89 -51.20 12.82 13.79
CA LYS A 89 -50.91 11.44 14.21
C LYS A 89 -49.48 11.08 14.65
N ALA A 90 -49.37 10.72 15.93
CA ALA A 90 -48.22 10.16 16.60
C ALA A 90 -47.53 9.04 15.81
N GLY A 91 -46.22 9.22 15.60
CA GLY A 91 -45.29 8.23 15.06
C GLY A 91 -44.24 7.90 16.11
N LYS A 92 -44.18 6.62 16.46
CA LYS A 92 -43.31 5.93 17.40
C LYS A 92 -41.83 6.26 17.14
N THR A 93 -41.09 6.62 18.19
CA THR A 93 -39.61 6.70 18.16
C THR A 93 -39.05 5.36 17.72
N GLN A 94 -38.49 5.32 16.52
CA GLN A 94 -37.86 4.15 15.93
C GLN A 94 -36.36 4.29 16.13
N GLU A 95 -35.79 3.27 16.77
CA GLU A 95 -34.35 2.97 16.85
C GLU A 95 -33.71 3.07 15.45
N PRO A 96 -32.44 3.53 15.30
CA PRO A 96 -31.83 3.75 14.00
C PRO A 96 -31.72 2.43 13.23
N GLN A 97 -32.74 2.15 12.41
CA GLN A 97 -32.63 1.18 11.34
C GLN A 97 -31.54 1.68 10.40
N LEU A 98 -30.54 0.82 10.17
CA LEU A 98 -29.65 0.90 9.02
C LEU A 98 -30.52 1.23 7.80
N GLN A 99 -30.39 2.45 7.29
CA GLN A 99 -30.93 2.80 5.99
C GLN A 99 -30.36 1.77 5.01
N ASP A 100 -31.25 1.05 4.33
CA ASP A 100 -30.90 0.30 3.13
C ASP A 100 -30.16 1.26 2.20
N ASP A 101 -28.84 1.14 2.18
CA ASP A 101 -27.96 1.88 1.30
C ASP A 101 -28.39 1.51 -0.12
N ASP A 102 -29.10 2.43 -0.77
CA ASP A 102 -29.50 2.38 -2.18
C ASP A 102 -28.25 2.62 -3.07
N TRP A 103 -27.23 1.80 -2.83
CA TRP A 103 -25.90 1.77 -3.43
C TRP A 103 -25.94 1.69 -4.96
N PRO A 104 -26.85 0.96 -5.63
CA PRO A 104 -26.90 1.00 -7.10
C PRO A 104 -27.41 2.35 -7.64
N ALA A 105 -28.44 2.94 -7.02
CA ALA A 105 -29.13 4.12 -7.58
C ALA A 105 -28.25 5.39 -7.57
N LYS A 106 -27.41 5.56 -6.55
CA LYS A 106 -26.60 6.78 -6.37
C LYS A 106 -25.33 6.83 -7.24
N ARG A 107 -24.81 5.67 -7.70
CA ARG A 107 -23.65 5.59 -8.63
C ARG A 107 -24.05 5.37 -10.09
N GLU A 108 -25.25 4.87 -10.39
CA GLU A 108 -25.76 4.76 -11.76
C GLU A 108 -25.71 6.11 -12.50
N GLY A 109 -25.97 7.22 -11.81
CA GLY A 109 -25.87 8.56 -12.38
C GLY A 109 -24.48 8.96 -12.91
N ARG A 110 -23.38 8.31 -12.48
CA ARG A 110 -22.01 8.57 -12.99
C ARG A 110 -21.56 7.63 -14.11
N LEU A 111 -22.24 6.50 -14.32
CA LEU A 111 -21.84 5.49 -15.32
C LEU A 111 -22.51 5.71 -16.69
N ASN A 112 -23.51 6.58 -16.76
CA ASN A 112 -24.42 6.73 -17.91
C ASN A 112 -23.85 7.46 -19.13
N ALA A 113 -22.59 7.88 -19.16
CA ALA A 113 -22.04 8.54 -20.35
C ALA A 113 -21.43 7.56 -21.38
N THR A 114 -20.91 6.39 -20.98
CA THR A 114 -20.26 5.46 -21.95
C THR A 114 -19.99 4.02 -21.47
N GLY A 115 -20.33 3.63 -20.24
CA GLY A 115 -19.79 2.41 -19.64
C GLY A 115 -20.79 1.27 -19.53
N GLN A 116 -21.08 0.53 -20.61
CA GLN A 116 -21.73 -0.78 -20.47
C GLN A 116 -20.78 -1.71 -19.71
N LEU A 117 -21.16 -2.16 -18.51
CA LEU A 117 -20.40 -3.14 -17.74
C LEU A 117 -20.10 -4.35 -18.63
N SER A 118 -18.90 -4.92 -18.49
CA SER A 118 -18.58 -6.19 -19.16
C SER A 118 -19.66 -7.21 -18.85
N SER A 119 -20.16 -7.89 -19.90
CA SER A 119 -21.17 -8.95 -19.76
C SER A 119 -20.79 -9.99 -18.70
N SER A 120 -19.49 -10.27 -18.56
CA SER A 120 -18.96 -11.16 -17.54
C SER A 120 -19.14 -10.65 -16.10
N LEU A 121 -18.87 -9.37 -15.84
CA LEU A 121 -19.08 -8.73 -14.53
C LEU A 121 -20.56 -8.62 -14.20
N THR A 122 -21.37 -8.21 -15.18
CA THR A 122 -22.83 -8.14 -15.04
C THR A 122 -23.41 -9.51 -14.69
N ALA A 123 -23.00 -10.57 -15.41
CA ALA A 123 -23.44 -11.93 -15.13
C ALA A 123 -22.98 -12.43 -13.75
N ALA A 124 -21.76 -12.09 -13.32
CA ALA A 124 -21.27 -12.43 -11.98
C ALA A 124 -22.06 -11.71 -10.88
N PHE A 125 -22.36 -10.42 -11.08
CA PHE A 125 -23.16 -9.62 -10.16
C PHE A 125 -24.59 -10.13 -10.06
N THR A 126 -25.28 -10.35 -11.19
CA THR A 126 -26.66 -10.85 -11.20
C THR A 126 -26.76 -12.25 -10.61
N SER A 127 -25.79 -13.13 -10.90
CA SER A 127 -25.71 -14.47 -10.30
C SER A 127 -25.51 -14.40 -8.79
N LEU A 128 -24.63 -13.54 -8.29
CA LEU A 128 -24.39 -13.38 -6.86
C LEU A 128 -25.61 -12.79 -6.15
N ARG A 129 -26.22 -11.76 -6.72
CA ARG A 129 -27.43 -11.11 -6.20
C ARG A 129 -28.60 -12.09 -6.13
N SER A 130 -28.86 -12.85 -7.19
CA SER A 130 -29.93 -13.85 -7.20
C SER A 130 -29.78 -14.91 -6.10
N VAL A 131 -28.54 -15.35 -5.83
CA VAL A 131 -28.26 -16.29 -4.73
C VAL A 131 -28.50 -15.63 -3.37
N LEU A 132 -28.05 -14.39 -3.18
CA LEU A 132 -28.28 -13.62 -1.95
C LEU A 132 -29.78 -13.36 -1.70
N ASP A 133 -30.54 -12.95 -2.72
CA ASP A 133 -31.97 -12.71 -2.60
C ASP A 133 -32.71 -14.00 -2.22
N SER A 134 -32.35 -15.13 -2.85
CA SER A 134 -32.89 -16.45 -2.50
C SER A 134 -32.57 -16.84 -1.07
N THR A 135 -31.37 -16.50 -0.58
CA THR A 135 -30.98 -16.77 0.80
C THR A 135 -31.86 -16.00 1.79
N SER A 136 -32.21 -14.74 1.54
CA SER A 136 -33.04 -13.96 2.47
C SER A 136 -34.42 -14.58 2.75
N SER A 137 -34.99 -15.31 1.77
CA SER A 137 -36.36 -15.80 1.79
C SER A 137 -36.60 -17.16 2.47
N GLN A 138 -35.54 -17.95 2.70
CA GLN A 138 -35.67 -19.32 3.22
C GLN A 138 -35.16 -19.41 4.67
N THR A 139 -36.06 -19.74 5.59
CA THR A 139 -35.79 -19.91 7.03
C THR A 139 -35.52 -21.38 7.43
N GLY A 140 -35.23 -22.27 6.47
CA GLY A 140 -34.96 -23.69 6.72
C GLY A 140 -33.48 -24.05 6.67
N ASP A 141 -33.05 -24.93 7.59
CA ASP A 141 -31.69 -25.49 7.77
C ASP A 141 -31.26 -26.41 6.60
N GLU A 142 -31.19 -25.88 5.39
CA GLU A 142 -30.77 -26.64 4.20
C GLU A 142 -29.25 -26.44 3.92
N PRO A 143 -28.39 -27.46 4.14
CA PRO A 143 -26.96 -27.42 3.82
C PRO A 143 -26.59 -27.12 2.33
N PRO A 144 -27.41 -27.37 1.29
CA PRO A 144 -27.04 -26.97 -0.08
C PRO A 144 -26.96 -25.46 -0.33
N ARG A 145 -27.38 -24.61 0.62
CA ARG A 145 -27.38 -23.15 0.45
C ARG A 145 -25.99 -22.53 0.54
N ASN A 146 -25.20 -22.93 1.52
CA ASN A 146 -23.93 -22.28 1.83
C ASN A 146 -22.89 -22.60 0.75
N SER A 147 -22.97 -23.81 0.18
CA SER A 147 -22.17 -24.21 -0.98
C SER A 147 -22.51 -23.40 -2.23
N ARG A 148 -23.79 -23.08 -2.49
CA ARG A 148 -24.22 -22.21 -3.60
C ARG A 148 -23.74 -20.78 -3.41
N LEU A 149 -23.87 -20.23 -2.20
CA LEU A 149 -23.38 -18.88 -1.88
C LEU A 149 -21.86 -18.78 -2.02
N LEU A 150 -21.12 -19.73 -1.43
CA LEU A 150 -19.67 -19.81 -1.57
C LEU A 150 -19.24 -19.94 -3.04
N ALA A 151 -19.93 -20.76 -3.83
CA ALA A 151 -19.65 -20.92 -5.25
C ALA A 151 -19.90 -19.63 -6.03
N ALA A 152 -20.98 -18.90 -5.72
CA ALA A 152 -21.29 -17.61 -6.32
C ALA A 152 -20.23 -16.55 -5.96
N ILE A 153 -19.87 -16.43 -4.68
CA ILE A 153 -18.81 -15.52 -4.20
C ILE A 153 -17.48 -15.85 -4.89
N THR A 154 -17.10 -17.12 -4.90
CA THR A 154 -15.85 -17.59 -5.53
C THR A 154 -15.84 -17.29 -7.03
N ARG A 155 -16.95 -17.51 -7.73
CA ARG A 155 -17.09 -17.17 -9.15
C ARG A 155 -16.92 -15.66 -9.36
N THR A 156 -17.56 -14.83 -8.54
CA THR A 156 -17.46 -13.37 -8.63
C THR A 156 -16.04 -12.88 -8.38
N ILE A 157 -15.37 -13.36 -7.33
CA ILE A 157 -13.96 -13.06 -7.04
C ILE A 157 -13.07 -13.44 -8.23
N ASN A 158 -13.27 -14.63 -8.80
CA ASN A 158 -12.52 -15.08 -9.97
C ASN A 158 -12.79 -14.21 -11.21
N THR A 159 -14.04 -13.82 -11.46
CA THR A 159 -14.40 -12.94 -12.58
C THR A 159 -13.77 -11.57 -12.43
N VAL A 160 -13.80 -10.98 -11.22
CA VAL A 160 -13.13 -9.71 -10.92
C VAL A 160 -11.62 -9.83 -11.17
N GLY A 161 -10.97 -10.88 -10.65
CA GLY A 161 -9.54 -11.11 -10.87
C GLY A 161 -9.18 -11.30 -12.34
N LYS A 162 -9.98 -12.05 -13.11
CA LYS A 162 -9.81 -12.20 -14.57
C LYS A 162 -9.97 -10.87 -15.30
N PHE A 163 -11.00 -10.12 -14.95
CA PHE A 163 -11.34 -8.86 -15.61
C PHE A 163 -10.23 -7.82 -15.42
N LEU A 164 -9.65 -7.75 -14.21
CA LEU A 164 -8.48 -6.94 -13.90
C LEU A 164 -7.18 -7.46 -14.55
N GLY A 165 -7.20 -8.61 -15.23
CA GLY A 165 -6.02 -9.20 -15.86
C GLY A 165 -5.01 -9.78 -14.86
N LEU A 166 -5.43 -10.04 -13.62
CA LEU A 166 -4.54 -10.44 -12.52
C LEU A 166 -4.09 -11.90 -12.58
N GLN A 167 -4.83 -12.76 -13.29
CA GLN A 167 -4.58 -14.21 -13.29
C GLN A 167 -3.35 -14.63 -14.12
N ASN A 168 -2.89 -13.77 -15.03
CA ASN A 168 -1.81 -14.06 -15.96
C ASN A 168 -0.62 -13.11 -15.78
N ILE A 169 -0.45 -12.56 -14.57
CA ILE A 169 0.72 -11.75 -14.26
C ILE A 169 1.94 -12.70 -14.13
N SER A 170 2.40 -13.19 -15.27
CA SER A 170 3.72 -13.77 -15.40
C SER A 170 4.74 -12.64 -15.30
N MET A 171 5.86 -12.87 -14.62
CA MET A 171 6.89 -11.86 -14.40
C MET A 171 7.49 -11.26 -15.69
N SER A 172 7.18 -11.83 -16.85
CA SER A 172 7.70 -11.41 -18.14
C SER A 172 6.79 -10.46 -18.93
N SER A 173 5.49 -10.39 -18.66
CA SER A 173 4.55 -9.61 -19.48
C SER A 173 3.89 -8.48 -18.70
N VAL A 174 4.03 -7.26 -19.22
CA VAL A 174 3.29 -6.09 -18.72
C VAL A 174 1.79 -6.32 -18.94
N PRO A 175 0.93 -6.08 -17.94
CA PRO A 175 -0.51 -6.09 -18.13
C PRO A 175 -0.90 -4.89 -19.00
N THR A 176 -0.92 -5.07 -20.33
CA THR A 176 -1.38 -4.03 -21.28
C THR A 176 -2.85 -3.70 -21.10
N GLU A 177 -3.57 -4.58 -20.40
CA GLU A 177 -5.02 -4.53 -20.23
C GLU A 177 -5.49 -3.80 -18.98
N LEU A 178 -4.60 -3.55 -18.01
CA LEU A 178 -4.99 -2.89 -16.78
C LEU A 178 -5.09 -1.38 -17.02
N ASN A 179 -6.33 -0.90 -17.16
CA ASN A 179 -6.63 0.52 -17.34
C ASN A 179 -7.60 1.02 -16.26
N GLU A 180 -7.64 2.34 -16.10
CA GLU A 180 -8.51 3.05 -15.14
C GLU A 180 -9.97 2.60 -15.26
N SER A 181 -10.48 2.44 -16.48
CA SER A 181 -11.87 2.04 -16.71
C SER A 181 -12.18 0.64 -16.19
N ARG A 182 -11.27 -0.33 -16.33
CA ARG A 182 -11.45 -1.68 -15.75
C ARG A 182 -11.42 -1.66 -14.23
N ILE A 183 -10.54 -0.88 -13.61
CA ILE A 183 -10.47 -0.75 -12.16
C ILE A 183 -11.76 -0.11 -11.64
N ALA A 184 -12.21 0.98 -12.27
CA ALA A 184 -13.46 1.67 -11.92
C ALA A 184 -14.70 0.76 -12.08
N MET A 185 -14.72 -0.12 -13.08
CA MET A 185 -15.80 -1.10 -13.27
C MET A 185 -15.75 -2.26 -12.25
N ALA A 186 -14.56 -2.68 -11.83
CA ALA A 186 -14.38 -3.79 -10.89
C ALA A 186 -14.58 -3.40 -9.42
N SER A 187 -14.19 -2.18 -9.02
CA SER A 187 -14.29 -1.67 -7.64
C SER A 187 -15.67 -1.90 -7.01
N PRO A 188 -16.78 -1.48 -7.62
CA PRO A 188 -18.10 -1.63 -7.01
C PRO A 188 -18.47 -3.08 -6.71
N LEU A 189 -18.09 -4.00 -7.59
CA LEU A 189 -18.39 -5.43 -7.42
C LEU A 189 -17.52 -6.04 -6.31
N LEU A 190 -16.25 -5.65 -6.21
CA LEU A 190 -15.39 -6.06 -5.10
C LEU A 190 -15.94 -5.55 -3.77
N VAL A 191 -16.27 -4.25 -3.68
CA VAL A 191 -16.85 -3.66 -2.48
C VAL A 191 -18.17 -4.34 -2.10
N TYR A 192 -19.02 -4.67 -3.08
CA TYR A 192 -20.26 -5.41 -2.83
C TYR A 192 -19.99 -6.82 -2.26
N VAL A 193 -19.01 -7.55 -2.80
CA VAL A 193 -18.60 -8.84 -2.25
C VAL A 193 -18.14 -8.70 -0.80
N LEU A 194 -17.35 -7.67 -0.49
CA LEU A 194 -16.82 -7.45 0.86
C LEU A 194 -17.91 -6.99 1.85
N ARG A 195 -18.79 -6.06 1.47
CA ARG A 195 -19.80 -5.48 2.38
C ARG A 195 -21.04 -6.34 2.57
N VAL A 196 -21.43 -7.09 1.55
CA VAL A 196 -22.73 -7.78 1.53
C VAL A 196 -22.53 -9.28 1.51
N ALA A 197 -21.81 -9.79 0.51
CA ALA A 197 -21.77 -11.23 0.27
C ALA A 197 -20.96 -12.00 1.32
N LEU A 198 -19.79 -11.48 1.72
CA LEU A 198 -18.96 -12.11 2.76
C LEU A 198 -19.65 -12.11 4.12
N PRO A 199 -20.19 -10.97 4.65
CA PRO A 199 -21.00 -10.99 5.86
C PRO A 199 -22.17 -11.98 5.81
N ALA A 200 -22.87 -12.06 4.68
CA ALA A 200 -23.96 -13.03 4.52
C ALA A 200 -23.49 -14.49 4.62
N LEU A 201 -22.28 -14.79 4.13
CA LEU A 201 -21.64 -16.10 4.29
C LEU A 201 -21.19 -16.31 5.75
N PHE A 202 -20.61 -15.29 6.38
CA PHE A 202 -20.11 -15.34 7.76
C PHE A 202 -21.23 -15.57 8.78
N CYS A 203 -22.41 -14.97 8.59
CA CYS A 203 -23.58 -15.21 9.43
C CYS A 203 -24.09 -16.67 9.42
N GLN A 204 -23.62 -17.50 8.48
CA GLN A 204 -23.99 -18.92 8.41
C GLN A 204 -23.07 -19.82 9.25
N ASP A 205 -22.01 -19.25 9.86
CA ASP A 205 -21.08 -19.89 10.79
C ASP A 205 -20.45 -21.23 10.31
N ILE A 206 -20.28 -21.39 8.99
CA ILE A 206 -19.53 -22.52 8.43
C ILE A 206 -18.07 -22.11 8.24
N SER A 207 -17.25 -22.38 9.27
CA SER A 207 -15.83 -21.98 9.31
C SER A 207 -15.03 -22.41 8.06
N ASN A 208 -15.28 -23.61 7.54
CA ASN A 208 -14.61 -24.11 6.34
C ASN A 208 -14.97 -23.29 5.09
N SER A 209 -16.23 -22.88 4.92
CA SER A 209 -16.63 -22.06 3.78
C SER A 209 -16.05 -20.64 3.87
N ASN A 210 -16.02 -20.08 5.07
CA ASN A 210 -15.50 -18.73 5.33
C ASN A 210 -14.00 -18.65 5.02
N SER A 211 -13.21 -19.59 5.53
CA SER A 211 -11.77 -19.66 5.27
C SER A 211 -11.45 -19.86 3.79
N ILE A 212 -12.23 -20.67 3.06
CA ILE A 212 -12.08 -20.84 1.60
C ILE A 212 -12.35 -19.51 0.87
N ALA A 213 -13.46 -18.82 1.20
CA ALA A 213 -13.82 -17.56 0.55
C ALA A 213 -12.73 -16.48 0.76
N VAL A 214 -12.26 -16.33 2.00
CA VAL A 214 -11.20 -15.38 2.36
C VAL A 214 -9.88 -15.75 1.68
N SER A 215 -9.50 -17.04 1.68
CA SER A 215 -8.31 -17.52 0.96
C SER A 215 -8.38 -17.24 -0.54
N ARG A 216 -9.57 -17.39 -1.15
CA ARG A 216 -9.80 -17.05 -2.56
C ARG A 216 -9.70 -15.56 -2.81
N LEU A 217 -10.27 -14.72 -1.95
CA LEU A 217 -10.16 -13.27 -2.05
C LEU A 217 -8.70 -12.82 -2.01
N ILE A 218 -7.94 -13.30 -1.02
CA ILE A 218 -6.51 -13.02 -0.87
C ILE A 218 -5.74 -13.48 -2.11
N GLY A 219 -5.86 -14.76 -2.47
CA GLY A 219 -5.05 -15.36 -3.53
C GLY A 219 -5.40 -14.90 -4.94
N THR A 220 -6.64 -14.45 -5.18
CA THR A 220 -7.12 -14.10 -6.53
C THR A 220 -7.08 -12.59 -6.80
N ILE A 221 -7.20 -11.77 -5.75
CA ILE A 221 -7.30 -10.31 -5.90
C ILE A 221 -6.13 -9.64 -5.17
N PHE A 222 -6.07 -9.73 -3.84
CA PHE A 222 -5.12 -8.90 -3.08
C PHE A 222 -3.66 -9.23 -3.39
N VAL A 223 -3.26 -10.50 -3.36
CA VAL A 223 -1.87 -10.89 -3.63
C VAL A 223 -1.46 -10.53 -5.06
N PRO A 224 -2.25 -10.85 -6.10
CA PRO A 224 -1.93 -10.40 -7.45
C PRO A 224 -1.83 -8.87 -7.59
N VAL A 225 -2.71 -8.10 -6.94
CA VAL A 225 -2.64 -6.62 -6.95
C VAL A 225 -1.32 -6.14 -6.35
N VAL A 226 -0.94 -6.64 -5.17
CA VAL A 226 0.34 -6.29 -4.52
C VAL A 226 1.52 -6.62 -5.43
N CYS A 227 1.57 -7.84 -5.99
CA CYS A 227 2.65 -8.27 -6.86
C CYS A 227 2.73 -7.46 -8.17
N SER A 228 1.58 -6.98 -8.67
CA SER A 228 1.49 -6.24 -9.92
C SER A 228 2.21 -4.89 -9.91
N PHE A 229 2.37 -4.25 -8.74
CA PHE A 229 3.01 -2.93 -8.63
C PHE A 229 4.42 -2.91 -9.21
N SER A 230 5.20 -3.98 -9.06
CA SER A 230 6.54 -4.08 -9.64
C SER A 230 6.52 -3.98 -11.18
N LEU A 231 5.62 -4.70 -11.82
CA LEU A 231 5.49 -4.78 -13.27
C LEU A 231 4.83 -3.53 -13.86
N ILE A 232 3.79 -3.02 -13.20
CA ILE A 232 3.07 -1.83 -13.65
C ILE A 232 3.96 -0.59 -13.51
N SER A 233 4.71 -0.46 -12.40
CA SER A 233 5.69 0.63 -12.24
C SER A 233 6.75 0.60 -13.34
N ARG A 234 7.26 -0.60 -13.68
CA ARG A 234 8.19 -0.78 -14.80
C ARG A 234 7.56 -0.37 -16.13
N ALA A 235 6.37 -0.87 -16.43
CA ALA A 235 5.64 -0.55 -17.65
C ALA A 235 5.41 0.95 -17.82
N TYR A 236 4.86 1.57 -16.76
CA TYR A 236 4.51 2.98 -16.74
C TYR A 236 5.74 3.85 -16.97
N ILE A 237 6.81 3.65 -16.20
CA ILE A 237 8.05 4.42 -16.32
C ILE A 237 8.70 4.24 -17.70
N MET A 238 8.71 3.01 -18.23
CA MET A 238 9.27 2.73 -19.55
C MET A 238 8.47 3.42 -20.66
N HIS A 239 7.13 3.41 -20.58
CA HIS A 239 6.25 4.07 -21.53
C HIS A 239 6.40 5.60 -21.46
N HIS A 240 6.32 6.18 -20.26
CA HIS A 240 6.39 7.64 -20.07
C HIS A 240 7.74 8.23 -20.51
N LEU A 241 8.85 7.57 -20.13
CA LEU A 241 10.18 8.03 -20.51
C LEU A 241 10.49 7.72 -21.98
N GLY A 242 10.00 6.61 -22.52
CA GLY A 242 10.11 6.28 -23.95
C GLY A 242 9.43 7.32 -24.83
N ALA A 243 8.19 7.69 -24.51
CA ALA A 243 7.42 8.72 -25.22
C ALA A 243 8.12 10.09 -25.17
N SER A 244 8.72 10.44 -24.03
CA SER A 244 9.45 11.71 -23.88
C SER A 244 10.69 11.81 -24.78
N LEU A 245 11.39 10.68 -24.99
CA LEU A 245 12.59 10.62 -25.83
C LEU A 245 12.25 10.70 -27.33
N ALA A 246 11.19 10.02 -27.77
CA ALA A 246 10.69 10.14 -29.14
C ALA A 246 10.27 11.59 -29.50
N LYS A 247 9.77 12.35 -28.53
CA LYS A 247 9.48 13.79 -28.70
C LYS A 247 10.74 14.65 -28.84
N LYS A 248 11.86 14.27 -28.21
CA LYS A 248 13.12 15.01 -28.30
C LYS A 248 13.81 14.76 -29.64
N THR A 249 13.85 13.51 -30.11
CA THR A 249 14.46 13.17 -31.39
C THR A 249 13.73 13.79 -32.58
N SER A 250 12.39 13.87 -32.53
CA SER A 250 11.60 14.53 -33.57
C SER A 250 11.80 16.05 -33.65
N LYS A 251 12.13 16.72 -32.55
CA LYS A 251 12.44 18.17 -32.56
C LYS A 251 13.80 18.49 -33.17
N SER A 252 14.80 17.63 -33.00
CA SER A 252 16.16 17.86 -33.50
C SER A 252 16.26 17.72 -35.03
N ARG A 253 15.29 17.09 -35.70
CA ARG A 253 15.31 16.84 -37.16
C ARG A 253 14.51 17.88 -37.96
N LYS A 254 14.03 18.95 -37.32
CA LYS A 254 13.22 20.00 -37.98
C LYS A 254 14.11 20.99 -38.74
N GLY A 255 14.68 20.53 -39.85
CA GLY A 255 15.04 21.37 -40.98
C GLY A 255 13.82 21.49 -41.91
N ASN A 256 13.21 22.67 -41.95
CA ASN A 256 12.23 23.22 -42.91
C ASN A 256 11.02 22.42 -43.45
N GLU A 257 10.84 21.14 -43.14
CA GLU A 257 9.65 20.41 -43.61
C GLU A 257 8.46 20.61 -42.65
N LYS A 258 7.33 21.10 -43.19
CA LYS A 258 6.05 21.26 -42.50
C LYS A 258 5.46 19.88 -42.14
N VAL A 259 6.05 19.21 -41.14
CA VAL A 259 5.53 17.94 -40.62
C VAL A 259 4.23 18.22 -39.85
N PRO A 260 3.14 17.48 -40.14
CA PRO A 260 1.86 17.58 -39.43
C PRO A 260 2.05 17.50 -37.91
N LYS A 261 1.37 18.41 -37.19
CA LYS A 261 1.38 18.45 -35.73
C LYS A 261 0.90 17.07 -35.22
N PRO A 262 1.70 16.32 -34.45
CA PRO A 262 1.25 15.04 -33.93
C PRO A 262 -0.03 15.27 -33.10
N PRO A 263 -1.01 14.35 -33.17
CA PRO A 263 -2.24 14.47 -32.40
C PRO A 263 -1.88 14.72 -30.93
N SER A 264 -2.58 15.67 -30.30
CA SER A 264 -2.42 15.99 -28.88
C SER A 264 -2.50 14.69 -28.09
N GLN A 265 -1.37 14.23 -27.55
CA GLN A 265 -1.34 13.00 -26.76
C GLN A 265 -2.24 13.21 -25.54
N THR A 266 -3.27 12.39 -25.43
CA THR A 266 -4.08 12.30 -24.23
C THR A 266 -3.17 11.91 -23.05
N PRO A 267 -3.43 12.44 -21.83
CA PRO A 267 -2.73 12.02 -20.64
C PRO A 267 -2.78 10.50 -20.52
N VAL A 268 -1.63 9.86 -20.28
CA VAL A 268 -1.59 8.42 -20.03
C VAL A 268 -2.15 8.22 -18.63
N PRO A 269 -3.26 7.47 -18.46
CA PRO A 269 -3.82 7.20 -17.14
C PRO A 269 -2.79 6.48 -16.26
N ASP A 270 -2.84 6.71 -14.94
CA ASP A 270 -1.94 6.07 -13.98
C ASP A 270 -2.67 4.92 -13.24
N PRO A 271 -2.59 3.68 -13.74
CA PRO A 271 -3.30 2.56 -13.14
C PRO A 271 -2.77 2.19 -11.74
N ARG A 272 -1.59 2.69 -11.34
CA ARG A 272 -0.99 2.39 -10.03
C ARG A 272 -1.77 3.08 -8.91
N ALA A 273 -2.11 4.36 -9.11
CA ALA A 273 -2.90 5.13 -8.17
C ALA A 273 -4.32 4.54 -8.02
N ASP A 274 -4.91 4.10 -9.13
CA ASP A 274 -6.23 3.47 -9.14
C ASP A 274 -6.23 2.12 -8.42
N LEU A 275 -5.20 1.28 -8.63
CA LEU A 275 -5.06 0.03 -7.89
C LEU A 275 -4.83 0.25 -6.40
N LEU A 276 -4.04 1.26 -6.05
CA LEU A 276 -3.81 1.62 -4.65
C LEU A 276 -5.11 2.07 -3.99
N THR A 277 -5.91 2.85 -4.71
CA THR A 277 -7.24 3.31 -4.26
C THR A 277 -8.19 2.13 -4.10
N LEU A 278 -8.24 1.21 -5.06
CA LEU A 278 -9.04 -0.02 -4.99
C LEU A 278 -8.65 -0.86 -3.75
N LEU A 279 -7.35 -1.04 -3.53
CA LEU A 279 -6.87 -1.81 -2.38
C LEU A 279 -7.22 -1.11 -1.07
N SER A 280 -7.06 0.21 -1.00
CA SER A 280 -7.41 1.00 0.20
C SER A 280 -8.91 0.93 0.49
N GLU A 281 -9.77 1.14 -0.52
CA GLU A 281 -11.23 1.04 -0.40
C GLU A 281 -11.66 -0.37 0.08
N ALA A 282 -11.00 -1.41 -0.42
CA ALA A 282 -11.24 -2.79 0.00
C ALA A 282 -10.82 -3.03 1.46
N MET A 283 -9.67 -2.48 1.88
CA MET A 283 -9.14 -2.62 3.23
C MET A 283 -9.98 -1.84 4.26
N ASP A 284 -10.40 -0.61 3.92
CA ASP A 284 -11.31 0.20 4.74
C ASP A 284 -12.67 -0.49 4.87
N THR A 285 -13.12 -1.13 3.78
CA THR A 285 -14.34 -1.93 3.80
C THR A 285 -14.22 -3.14 4.72
N LEU A 286 -13.09 -3.86 4.68
CA LEU A 286 -12.80 -4.95 5.61
C LEU A 286 -12.80 -4.47 7.07
N ASP A 287 -12.21 -3.31 7.34
CA ASP A 287 -12.21 -2.72 8.70
C ASP A 287 -13.62 -2.37 9.17
N SER A 288 -14.47 -1.85 8.29
CA SER A 288 -15.85 -1.51 8.64
C SER A 288 -16.69 -2.72 9.05
N ILE A 289 -16.39 -3.91 8.51
CA ILE A 289 -17.09 -5.16 8.86
C ILE A 289 -16.37 -5.96 9.96
N SER A 290 -15.08 -5.68 10.20
CA SER A 290 -14.22 -6.46 11.10
C SER A 290 -14.75 -6.57 12.53
N PRO A 291 -15.31 -5.54 13.19
CA PRO A 291 -15.81 -5.67 14.57
C PRO A 291 -16.85 -6.78 14.77
N ARG A 292 -17.58 -7.15 13.71
CA ARG A 292 -18.60 -8.21 13.75
C ARG A 292 -18.07 -9.57 13.29
N TYR A 293 -17.01 -9.59 12.50
CA TYR A 293 -16.50 -10.78 11.81
C TYR A 293 -14.99 -10.91 11.94
N PHE A 294 -14.46 -10.53 13.11
CA PHE A 294 -13.03 -10.45 13.36
C PHE A 294 -12.37 -11.81 13.13
N GLU A 295 -12.98 -12.90 13.60
CA GLU A 295 -12.46 -14.26 13.47
C GLU A 295 -12.19 -14.69 12.01
N TYR A 296 -13.00 -14.21 11.06
CA TYR A 296 -12.85 -14.55 9.63
C TYR A 296 -11.98 -13.56 8.86
N THR A 297 -11.90 -12.30 9.32
CA THR A 297 -11.15 -11.23 8.66
C THR A 297 -9.74 -11.04 9.24
N ALA A 298 -9.48 -11.60 10.42
CA ALA A 298 -8.17 -11.64 11.04
C ALA A 298 -7.15 -12.30 10.10
N GLY A 299 -5.96 -11.70 10.01
CA GLY A 299 -4.89 -12.24 9.19
C GLY A 299 -4.87 -11.76 7.73
N ILE A 300 -5.96 -11.16 7.22
CA ILE A 300 -5.98 -10.64 5.83
C ILE A 300 -4.91 -9.56 5.66
N ARG A 301 -4.85 -8.59 6.59
CA ARG A 301 -3.90 -7.48 6.52
C ARG A 301 -2.46 -7.96 6.65
N GLU A 302 -2.21 -8.86 7.59
CA GLU A 302 -0.91 -9.48 7.83
C GLU A 302 -0.45 -10.27 6.61
N ARG A 303 -1.37 -10.97 5.92
CA ARG A 303 -1.03 -11.68 4.69
C ARG A 303 -0.68 -10.74 3.54
N ILE A 304 -1.41 -9.64 3.38
CA ILE A 304 -1.10 -8.60 2.38
C ILE A 304 0.25 -7.93 2.70
N ALA A 305 0.52 -7.66 3.97
CA ALA A 305 1.79 -7.13 4.44
C ALA A 305 2.95 -8.10 4.14
N LEU A 306 2.79 -9.39 4.45
CA LEU A 306 3.79 -10.42 4.16
C LEU A 306 4.08 -10.53 2.66
N GLU A 307 3.07 -10.46 1.80
CA GLU A 307 3.30 -10.48 0.35
C GLU A 307 3.89 -9.17 -0.17
N SER A 308 3.62 -8.03 0.48
CA SER A 308 4.29 -6.76 0.17
C SER A 308 5.78 -6.83 0.50
N ILE A 309 6.14 -7.43 1.63
CA ILE A 309 7.52 -7.74 2.01
C ILE A 309 8.16 -8.67 0.98
N ARG A 310 7.50 -9.77 0.62
CA ARG A 310 8.01 -10.71 -0.38
C ARG A 310 8.23 -10.05 -1.74
N ALA A 311 7.31 -9.18 -2.16
CA ALA A 311 7.45 -8.41 -3.39
C ALA A 311 8.63 -7.43 -3.33
N LEU A 312 8.86 -6.78 -2.18
CA LEU A 312 10.04 -5.94 -1.95
C LEU A 312 11.33 -6.77 -1.99
N GLU A 313 11.39 -7.90 -1.30
CA GLU A 313 12.53 -8.81 -1.34
C GLU A 313 12.85 -9.21 -2.79
N LEU A 314 11.86 -9.66 -3.56
CA LEU A 314 12.02 -10.05 -4.96
C LEU A 314 12.55 -8.90 -5.85
N LEU A 315 12.07 -7.69 -5.61
CA LEU A 315 12.43 -6.49 -6.35
C LEU A 315 13.94 -6.15 -6.24
N TYR A 316 14.56 -6.53 -5.12
CA TYR A 316 15.99 -6.32 -4.85
C TYR A 316 16.84 -7.60 -4.98
N LEU A 317 16.24 -8.79 -4.84
CA LEU A 317 16.88 -10.11 -5.05
C LEU A 317 17.21 -10.39 -6.50
N THR A 318 16.47 -9.82 -7.45
CA THR A 318 16.69 -10.01 -8.89
C THR A 318 18.07 -9.48 -9.25
N ARG A 319 19.08 -10.36 -9.15
CA ARG A 319 20.44 -10.10 -9.63
C ARG A 319 20.31 -9.69 -11.08
N THR A 320 20.91 -8.55 -11.42
CA THR A 320 21.01 -8.06 -12.81
C THR A 320 21.91 -9.03 -13.60
N THR A 321 21.41 -10.22 -13.91
CA THR A 321 22.06 -11.23 -14.74
C THR A 321 22.08 -10.84 -16.21
N GLU A 322 21.49 -9.69 -16.58
CA GLU A 322 21.47 -9.10 -17.92
C GLU A 322 22.86 -8.73 -18.50
N GLY A 323 23.98 -9.14 -17.88
CA GLY A 323 25.33 -8.79 -18.30
C GLY A 323 26.27 -9.94 -18.69
N THR A 324 25.84 -11.22 -18.66
CA THR A 324 26.76 -12.36 -18.84
C THR A 324 26.56 -13.14 -20.15
N MET A 325 25.94 -12.54 -21.17
CA MET A 325 26.04 -13.11 -22.52
C MET A 325 27.31 -12.62 -23.21
N GLY A 326 28.36 -13.43 -23.07
CA GLY A 326 29.35 -13.70 -24.12
C GLY A 326 30.05 -12.52 -24.77
N SER A 327 31.08 -12.00 -24.12
CA SER A 327 32.19 -11.39 -24.87
C SER A 327 33.49 -11.88 -24.27
N ASN A 328 34.08 -12.89 -24.89
CA ASN A 328 35.46 -13.33 -24.69
C ASN A 328 36.43 -12.29 -25.28
N ALA A 329 36.23 -11.01 -24.96
CA ALA A 329 37.15 -9.95 -25.32
C ALA A 329 38.24 -9.91 -24.24
N THR A 330 39.44 -10.27 -24.67
CA THR A 330 40.68 -10.26 -23.90
C THR A 330 40.85 -8.95 -23.12
N PRO A 331 41.17 -9.01 -21.81
CA PRO A 331 41.43 -7.83 -21.02
C PRO A 331 42.81 -7.31 -21.40
N ASN A 332 42.89 -6.17 -22.10
CA ASN A 332 44.13 -5.42 -22.19
C ASN A 332 43.95 -4.12 -21.40
N GLU A 333 44.52 -4.13 -20.20
CA GLU A 333 44.61 -3.01 -19.28
C GLU A 333 45.58 -1.96 -19.82
N ALA A 334 45.17 -0.69 -19.81
CA ALA A 334 45.98 0.39 -19.26
C ALA A 334 45.21 1.71 -19.30
N SER A 335 45.02 2.28 -18.11
CA SER A 335 44.98 3.72 -17.86
C SER A 335 43.98 4.56 -18.66
N ARG A 336 42.70 4.55 -18.28
CA ARG A 336 41.86 5.76 -18.37
C ARG A 336 40.94 5.92 -17.16
N GLY A 337 41.24 6.98 -16.41
CA GLY A 337 40.50 7.70 -15.37
C GLY A 337 39.15 7.16 -14.89
N PRO A 338 38.96 7.04 -13.55
CA PRO A 338 37.64 6.81 -12.97
C PRO A 338 36.79 8.09 -13.12
N GLU A 339 35.47 7.93 -13.09
CA GLU A 339 34.43 8.95 -12.83
C GLU A 339 33.65 9.63 -13.96
N LEU A 340 34.19 9.95 -15.15
CA LEU A 340 33.45 10.89 -16.03
C LEU A 340 32.71 10.32 -17.25
N LEU A 341 32.79 9.01 -17.51
CA LEU A 341 32.06 8.35 -18.60
C LEU A 341 30.99 7.37 -18.10
N GLN A 342 30.40 7.64 -16.95
CA GLN A 342 29.11 7.07 -16.57
C GLN A 342 27.97 7.77 -17.36
N ALA A 343 28.14 7.85 -18.69
CA ALA A 343 27.06 8.18 -19.61
C ALA A 343 25.99 7.09 -19.44
N SER A 344 25.06 7.39 -18.54
CA SER A 344 24.13 6.47 -17.94
C SER A 344 23.39 5.72 -19.03
N ASN A 345 23.53 4.39 -19.07
CA ASN A 345 22.67 3.57 -19.92
C ASN A 345 21.21 3.96 -19.57
N PRO A 346 20.45 4.58 -20.49
CA PRO A 346 19.12 5.10 -20.20
C PRO A 346 18.18 3.99 -19.72
N HIS A 347 18.41 2.74 -20.15
CA HIS A 347 17.69 1.57 -19.66
C HIS A 347 17.93 1.34 -18.16
N LYS A 348 19.19 1.36 -17.72
CA LYS A 348 19.56 1.21 -16.30
C LYS A 348 18.88 2.27 -15.43
N ARG A 349 18.88 3.53 -15.88
CA ARG A 349 18.20 4.62 -15.17
C ARG A 349 16.68 4.39 -15.06
N ARG A 350 16.03 3.95 -16.14
CA ARG A 350 14.59 3.65 -16.12
C ARG A 350 14.26 2.50 -15.18
N THR A 351 15.06 1.44 -15.19
CA THR A 351 14.88 0.30 -14.27
C THR A 351 15.03 0.72 -12.81
N VAL A 352 16.02 1.58 -12.49
CA VAL A 352 16.17 2.12 -11.14
C VAL A 352 14.95 2.94 -10.74
N LEU A 353 14.46 3.82 -11.62
CA LEU A 353 13.29 4.66 -11.32
C LEU A 353 12.02 3.82 -11.12
N ALA A 354 11.78 2.83 -11.99
CA ALA A 354 10.68 1.87 -11.84
C ALA A 354 10.76 1.11 -10.51
N ARG A 355 11.97 0.75 -10.08
CA ARG A 355 12.19 0.11 -8.78
C ARG A 355 11.85 1.03 -7.62
N LYS A 356 12.28 2.30 -7.67
CA LYS A 356 11.96 3.29 -6.63
C LYS A 356 10.45 3.47 -6.51
N ASP A 357 9.79 3.61 -7.64
CA ASP A 357 8.34 3.78 -7.72
C ASP A 357 7.59 2.57 -7.16
N ALA A 358 7.94 1.33 -7.57
CA ALA A 358 7.37 0.12 -6.99
C ALA A 358 7.62 0.01 -5.48
N THR A 359 8.82 0.38 -5.02
CA THR A 359 9.16 0.40 -3.59
C THR A 359 8.24 1.35 -2.82
N TRP A 360 7.94 2.51 -3.40
CA TRP A 360 7.05 3.49 -2.78
C TRP A 360 5.65 2.92 -2.54
N TYR A 361 5.03 2.35 -3.58
CA TYR A 361 3.70 1.74 -3.46
C TYR A 361 3.69 0.56 -2.49
N LEU A 362 4.67 -0.35 -2.57
CA LEU A 362 4.73 -1.51 -1.67
C LEU A 362 4.94 -1.12 -0.21
N CYS A 363 5.77 -0.10 0.08
CA CYS A 363 5.91 0.43 1.43
C CYS A 363 4.64 1.14 1.91
N HIS A 364 3.93 1.82 1.01
CA HIS A 364 2.63 2.42 1.33
C HIS A 364 1.61 1.35 1.74
N ILE A 365 1.48 0.28 0.94
CA ILE A 365 0.60 -0.85 1.25
C ILE A 365 0.97 -1.48 2.58
N LEU A 366 2.27 -1.74 2.80
CA LEU A 366 2.77 -2.28 4.05
C LEU A 366 2.38 -1.40 5.25
N ASN A 367 2.57 -0.09 5.13
CA ASN A 367 2.18 0.87 6.16
C ASN A 367 0.67 0.88 6.40
N SER A 368 -0.16 0.72 5.38
CA SER A 368 -1.60 0.65 5.52
C SER A 368 -2.06 -0.65 6.16
N CYS A 369 -1.36 -1.77 5.93
CA CYS A 369 -1.70 -3.07 6.49
C CYS A 369 -1.28 -3.24 7.96
N VAL A 370 -0.16 -2.64 8.36
CA VAL A 370 0.34 -2.69 9.74
C VAL A 370 -0.59 -1.85 10.62
N SER A 371 -1.56 -2.54 11.21
CA SER A 371 -2.54 -1.97 12.12
C SER A 371 -1.95 -1.90 13.51
N THR A 372 -2.13 -0.79 14.21
CA THR A 372 -1.72 -0.63 15.61
C THR A 372 -2.70 -1.30 16.59
N GLY A 373 -3.62 -2.13 16.09
CA GLY A 373 -4.64 -2.79 16.90
C GLY A 373 -4.07 -3.98 17.68
N ARG A 374 -4.50 -4.14 18.94
CA ARG A 374 -4.19 -5.34 19.76
C ARG A 374 -4.85 -6.56 19.11
N ALA A 375 -4.09 -7.35 18.35
CA ALA A 375 -4.51 -8.69 17.96
C ALA A 375 -4.62 -9.55 19.24
N LYS A 376 -5.84 -9.92 19.62
CA LYS A 376 -6.11 -10.79 20.79
C LYS A 376 -6.16 -12.28 20.44
N ASP A 377 -6.07 -12.62 19.16
CA ASP A 377 -6.36 -13.96 18.67
C ASP A 377 -5.09 -14.74 18.29
N GLY A 378 -5.10 -16.05 18.51
CA GLY A 378 -3.95 -16.93 18.28
C GLY A 378 -3.41 -16.93 16.84
N LEU A 379 -4.27 -16.78 15.84
CA LEU A 379 -3.84 -16.68 14.43
C LEU A 379 -3.08 -15.36 14.18
N GLY A 380 -3.54 -14.27 14.79
CA GLY A 380 -2.87 -12.98 14.74
C GLY A 380 -1.46 -13.06 15.31
N ILE A 381 -1.25 -13.79 16.42
CA ILE A 381 0.06 -13.99 17.03
C ILE A 381 1.03 -14.69 16.07
N ILE A 382 0.60 -15.78 15.41
CA ILE A 382 1.46 -16.52 14.46
C ILE A 382 1.85 -15.64 13.27
N LEU A 383 0.88 -14.94 12.68
CA LEU A 383 1.14 -14.07 11.52
C LEU A 383 1.99 -12.85 11.90
N ASN A 384 1.81 -12.31 13.10
CA ASN A 384 2.65 -11.26 13.65
C ASN A 384 4.10 -11.72 13.85
N GLY A 385 4.31 -12.95 14.30
CA GLY A 385 5.64 -13.57 14.35
C GLY A 385 6.29 -13.67 12.97
N ALA A 386 5.56 -14.19 11.98
CA ALA A 386 6.04 -14.26 10.60
C ALA A 386 6.33 -12.87 10.01
N LEU A 387 5.52 -11.87 10.35
CA LEU A 387 5.70 -10.49 9.89
C LEU A 387 6.93 -9.84 10.53
N LEU A 388 7.19 -10.11 11.82
CA LEU A 388 8.40 -9.69 12.50
C LEU A 388 9.64 -10.31 11.85
N GLU A 389 9.64 -11.61 11.62
CA GLU A 389 10.75 -12.31 10.96
C GLU A 389 11.00 -11.74 9.56
N ALA A 390 9.93 -11.48 8.80
CA ALA A 390 10.01 -10.88 7.47
C ALA A 390 10.59 -9.46 7.53
N ALA A 391 10.18 -8.64 8.51
CA ALA A 391 10.75 -7.32 8.74
C ALA A 391 12.25 -7.38 9.12
N VAL A 392 12.65 -8.35 9.95
CA VAL A 392 14.07 -8.57 10.29
C VAL A 392 14.88 -8.95 9.05
N ARG A 393 14.35 -9.83 8.18
CA ARG A 393 15.01 -10.19 6.92
C ARG A 393 15.17 -8.99 6.00
N MET A 394 14.14 -8.17 5.86
CA MET A 394 14.22 -6.93 5.07
C MET A 394 15.23 -5.94 5.65
N GLY A 395 15.26 -5.74 6.96
CA GLY A 395 16.27 -4.91 7.62
C GLY A 395 17.69 -5.39 7.34
N LYS A 396 17.93 -6.71 7.44
CA LYS A 396 19.23 -7.32 7.08
C LYS A 396 19.58 -7.10 5.61
N MET A 397 18.61 -7.25 4.70
CA MET A 397 18.80 -6.98 3.28
C MET A 397 19.25 -5.52 3.08
N CYS A 398 18.54 -4.55 3.66
CA CYS A 398 18.91 -3.13 3.58
C CYS A 398 20.33 -2.84 4.10
N ILE A 399 20.74 -3.45 5.22
CA ILE A 399 22.08 -3.27 5.80
C ILE A 399 23.16 -3.93 4.93
N SER A 400 22.91 -5.14 4.42
CA SER A 400 23.87 -5.88 3.61
C SER A 400 24.21 -5.16 2.29
N MET A 401 23.22 -4.52 1.68
CA MET A 401 23.39 -3.79 0.42
C MET A 401 24.26 -2.53 0.57
N ASP A 402 24.50 -2.08 1.81
CA ASP A 402 25.38 -0.96 2.15
C ASP A 402 26.83 -1.38 2.36
N CYS A 403 27.02 -2.52 3.04
CA CYS A 403 28.36 -3.00 3.41
C CYS A 403 29.17 -3.44 2.19
N ASP A 404 28.51 -3.82 1.10
CA ASP A 404 29.16 -4.29 -0.12
C ASP A 404 29.82 -3.17 -0.96
N ASP A 405 29.46 -1.90 -0.74
CA ASP A 405 30.05 -0.75 -1.44
C ASP A 405 31.55 -0.57 -1.10
N VAL A 406 32.02 -1.15 0.01
CA VAL A 406 33.41 -0.99 0.48
C VAL A 406 34.36 -2.05 -0.11
N ALA A 407 33.85 -3.20 -0.59
CA ALA A 407 34.71 -4.34 -0.93
C ALA A 407 34.57 -4.90 -2.37
N GLN A 408 33.49 -4.61 -3.11
CA GLN A 408 33.32 -5.12 -4.47
C GLN A 408 32.77 -4.05 -5.43
N VAL A 409 33.67 -3.38 -6.15
CA VAL A 409 33.41 -2.36 -7.18
C VAL A 409 32.68 -2.92 -8.43
N GLY A 410 32.03 -4.08 -8.36
CA GLY A 410 31.43 -4.71 -9.53
C GLY A 410 30.15 -5.48 -9.23
N ARG A 411 29.02 -4.89 -9.62
CA ARG A 411 27.78 -5.59 -10.04
C ARG A 411 26.72 -5.95 -8.98
N ARG A 412 26.66 -5.30 -7.82
CA ARG A 412 25.41 -5.35 -7.00
C ARG A 412 24.49 -4.20 -7.32
N CYS A 413 23.19 -4.47 -7.21
CA CYS A 413 22.15 -3.48 -7.34
C CYS A 413 22.24 -2.56 -6.12
N ILE A 414 22.69 -1.33 -6.27
CA ILE A 414 22.73 -0.38 -5.15
C ILE A 414 21.29 0.01 -4.83
N MET A 415 20.85 -0.24 -3.60
CA MET A 415 19.57 0.26 -3.11
C MET A 415 19.71 1.75 -2.90
N ASP A 416 18.79 2.52 -3.46
CA ASP A 416 18.78 3.96 -3.25
C ASP A 416 18.53 4.30 -1.79
N VAL A 417 19.21 5.32 -1.26
CA VAL A 417 19.09 5.75 0.14
C VAL A 417 17.64 6.05 0.51
N VAL A 418 16.85 6.65 -0.39
CA VAL A 418 15.43 6.93 -0.14
C VAL A 418 14.63 5.63 0.01
N CYS A 419 14.81 4.67 -0.92
CA CYS A 419 14.17 3.36 -0.83
C CYS A 419 14.52 2.62 0.46
N ARG A 420 15.81 2.65 0.84
CA ARG A 420 16.30 2.04 2.07
C ARG A 420 15.59 2.63 3.29
N ASN A 421 15.54 3.96 3.38
CA ASN A 421 14.91 4.64 4.51
C ASN A 421 13.40 4.37 4.57
N MET A 422 12.71 4.30 3.42
CA MET A 422 11.30 3.92 3.36
C MET A 422 11.06 2.49 3.86
N ILE A 423 11.90 1.55 3.43
CA ILE A 423 11.83 0.15 3.87
C ILE A 423 12.09 0.05 5.38
N LEU A 424 13.14 0.69 5.88
CA LEU A 424 13.49 0.67 7.30
C LEU A 424 12.38 1.29 8.16
N ALA A 425 11.77 2.39 7.72
CA ALA A 425 10.63 3.00 8.40
C ALA A 425 9.42 2.05 8.46
N ALA A 426 9.15 1.32 7.37
CA ALA A 426 8.09 0.31 7.38
C ALA A 426 8.40 -0.87 8.31
N CYS A 427 9.66 -1.33 8.35
CA CYS A 427 10.12 -2.35 9.31
C CYS A 427 9.99 -1.87 10.76
N GLU A 428 10.38 -0.64 11.05
CA GLU A 428 10.24 -0.03 12.38
C GLU A 428 8.77 0.03 12.81
N LYS A 429 7.88 0.41 11.90
CA LYS A 429 6.43 0.42 12.15
C LYS A 429 5.91 -0.97 12.51
N ILE A 430 6.31 -2.01 11.77
CA ILE A 430 5.96 -3.42 12.08
C ILE A 430 6.43 -3.78 13.48
N ILE A 431 7.69 -3.50 13.80
CA ILE A 431 8.28 -3.86 15.10
C ILE A 431 7.58 -3.13 16.24
N SER A 432 7.20 -1.87 16.02
CA SER A 432 6.54 -1.03 17.01
C SER A 432 5.07 -1.39 17.21
N ALA A 433 4.42 -1.98 16.20
CA ALA A 433 3.02 -2.43 16.29
C ALA A 433 2.85 -3.71 17.13
N LEU A 434 3.93 -4.43 17.43
CA LEU A 434 3.85 -5.67 18.20
C LEU A 434 3.66 -5.39 19.69
N PRO A 435 2.67 -6.03 20.35
CA PRO A 435 2.45 -5.84 21.78
C PRO A 435 3.68 -6.31 22.58
N GLN A 436 4.18 -5.44 23.46
CA GLN A 436 5.35 -5.71 24.30
C GLN A 436 5.12 -6.85 25.31
N GLU A 437 3.85 -7.15 25.63
CA GLU A 437 3.42 -8.17 26.61
C GLU A 437 3.94 -9.59 26.26
N ASN A 438 4.27 -9.87 25.01
CA ASN A 438 4.80 -11.19 24.59
C ASN A 438 6.31 -11.40 24.83
N LEU A 439 7.04 -10.40 25.34
CA LEU A 439 8.50 -10.49 25.53
C LEU A 439 8.91 -10.98 26.92
N GLU A 440 8.01 -10.95 27.91
CA GLU A 440 8.35 -11.27 29.30
C GLU A 440 8.23 -12.77 29.63
N CYS A 441 7.50 -13.57 28.84
CA CYS A 441 7.22 -14.98 29.17
C CYS A 441 8.31 -16.01 28.80
N ASN A 442 9.44 -15.62 28.20
CA ASN A 442 10.49 -16.56 27.77
C ASN A 442 11.79 -16.51 28.60
N THR A 443 11.78 -15.82 29.74
CA THR A 443 12.96 -15.72 30.63
C THR A 443 12.81 -16.44 31.97
N SER A 444 11.75 -17.22 32.17
CA SER A 444 11.53 -18.06 33.36
C SER A 444 12.00 -19.50 33.16
#